data_AF-A0A958VPB5-F1
#
_entry.id   AF-A0A958VPB5-F1
#
_cell.length_a   1.000
_cell.length_b   1.000
_cell.length_c   1.000
_cell.angle_alpha   90.00
_cell.angle_beta   90.00
_cell.angle_gamma   90.00
#
_symmetry.space_group_name_H-M   'P 1'
#
loop_
_entity.id
_entity.type
_entity.pdbx_description
1 polymer ?
#
loop_
_entity_poly.entity_id
_entity_poly.type
_entity_poly.pdbx_seq_one_letter_code
_entity_poly.pdbx_strand_id
1 'polypeptide(L)'
;MLDKLQELISEVQAFSANSKEKVEAFRIKFLGSKGILKDLFTEFKNVEPSQKKEFGQTLNTLKTLAETKVSELNNHLENSTQSKKVYGDLTRPGEPIELGTRHPISIVKNQIIDVFSRIGFTISEGPEIEDDWHNFTALNLPEYHPARDMQDTFFVEKNPDMLLRTHTSSVQIRYMENNKPPIRTISPGRVFRNEDISARSH
;
A
#
# COMPACT_ATOMS: atom_id res chain seq x y z
N MET A 1 -36.62 52.29 24.57
CA MET A 1 -35.36 52.08 23.81
C MET A 1 -34.56 50.93 24.42
N LEU A 2 -34.32 50.95 25.74
CA LEU A 2 -33.72 49.83 26.47
C LEU A 2 -34.61 48.56 26.48
N ASP A 3 -35.94 48.70 26.59
CA ASP A 3 -36.85 47.54 26.59
C ASP A 3 -36.81 46.75 25.26
N LYS A 4 -36.73 47.48 24.13
CA LYS A 4 -36.57 46.87 22.79
C LYS A 4 -35.26 46.09 22.65
N LEU A 5 -34.18 46.54 23.30
CA LEU A 5 -32.91 45.81 23.32
C LEU A 5 -33.02 44.52 24.13
N GLN A 6 -33.71 44.53 25.27
CA GLN A 6 -33.91 43.34 26.10
C GLN A 6 -34.81 42.30 25.41
N GLU A 7 -35.83 42.74 24.67
CA GLU A 7 -36.65 41.85 23.83
C GLU A 7 -35.80 41.17 22.74
N LEU A 8 -34.96 41.93 22.04
CA LEU A 8 -34.08 41.39 20.99
C LEU A 8 -33.01 40.45 21.56
N ILE A 9 -32.49 40.70 22.76
CA ILE A 9 -31.57 39.77 23.46
C ILE A 9 -32.28 38.45 23.75
N SER A 10 -33.54 38.52 24.21
CA SER A 10 -34.36 37.33 24.49
C SER A 10 -34.67 36.54 23.21
N GLU A 11 -34.97 37.23 22.10
CA GLU A 11 -35.19 36.62 20.78
C GLU A 11 -33.94 35.88 20.29
N VAL A 12 -32.75 36.48 20.43
CA VAL A 12 -31.46 35.85 20.06
C VAL A 12 -31.17 34.62 20.92
N GLN A 13 -31.45 34.66 22.22
CA GLN A 13 -31.22 33.53 23.12
C GLN A 13 -32.16 32.35 22.83
N ALA A 14 -33.44 32.65 22.56
CA ALA A 14 -34.48 31.65 22.26
C ALA A 14 -34.37 31.06 20.85
N PHE A 15 -33.63 31.70 19.94
CA PHE A 15 -33.50 31.23 18.57
C PHE A 15 -32.81 29.86 18.51
N SER A 16 -33.45 28.92 17.82
CA SER A 16 -32.88 27.61 17.49
C SER A 16 -33.13 27.33 16.01
N ALA A 17 -32.15 26.76 15.34
CA ALA A 17 -32.24 26.45 13.92
C ALA A 17 -31.65 25.07 13.62
N ASN A 18 -32.39 24.28 12.84
CA ASN A 18 -32.02 22.92 12.45
C ASN A 18 -31.51 22.85 11.00
N SER A 19 -31.28 23.98 10.33
CA SER A 19 -30.80 24.01 8.95
C SER A 19 -29.86 25.20 8.71
N LYS A 20 -28.90 25.03 7.80
CA LYS A 20 -27.90 26.06 7.48
C LYS A 20 -28.55 27.31 6.90
N GLU A 21 -29.64 27.15 6.14
CA GLU A 21 -30.41 28.24 5.54
C GLU A 21 -31.08 29.10 6.61
N LYS A 22 -31.60 28.48 7.69
CA LYS A 22 -32.22 29.20 8.81
C LYS A 22 -31.19 29.95 9.65
N VAL A 23 -29.98 29.39 9.83
CA VAL A 23 -28.87 30.09 10.51
C VAL A 23 -28.41 31.29 9.69
N GLU A 24 -28.31 31.15 8.37
CA GLU A 24 -27.91 32.25 7.49
C GLU A 24 -28.97 33.36 7.41
N ALA A 25 -30.27 33.00 7.35
CA ALA A 25 -31.35 33.97 7.42
C ALA A 25 -31.32 34.78 8.73
N PHE A 26 -31.02 34.13 9.86
CA PHE A 26 -30.84 34.78 11.15
C PHE A 26 -29.62 35.72 11.16
N ARG A 27 -28.49 35.27 10.60
CA ARG A 27 -27.29 36.10 10.43
C ARG A 27 -27.58 37.36 9.62
N ILE A 28 -28.31 37.24 8.51
CA ILE A 28 -28.68 38.37 7.66
C ILE A 28 -29.63 39.34 8.40
N LYS A 29 -30.63 38.81 9.13
CA LYS A 29 -31.61 39.62 9.88
C LYS A 29 -30.93 40.47 10.97
N PHE A 30 -30.02 39.89 11.75
CA PHE A 30 -29.41 40.56 12.90
C PHE A 30 -28.07 41.25 12.57
N LEU A 31 -27.15 40.54 11.90
CA LEU A 31 -25.77 40.98 11.65
C LEU A 31 -25.54 41.51 10.22
N GLY A 32 -26.57 41.50 9.36
CA GLY A 32 -26.47 41.93 7.96
C GLY A 32 -26.19 43.44 7.79
N SER A 33 -25.82 43.83 6.57
CA SER A 33 -25.51 45.22 6.22
C SER A 33 -26.71 46.17 6.24
N LYS A 34 -27.94 45.63 6.28
CA LYS A 34 -29.24 46.28 6.55
C LYS A 34 -29.96 45.63 7.75
N GLY A 35 -29.18 45.07 8.69
CA GLY A 35 -29.70 44.32 9.83
C GLY A 35 -30.09 45.22 11.00
N ILE A 36 -30.90 44.66 11.89
CA ILE A 36 -31.47 45.34 13.06
C ILE A 36 -30.37 45.96 13.93
N LEU A 37 -29.21 45.31 14.08
CA LEU A 37 -28.09 45.85 14.85
C LEU A 37 -27.55 47.15 14.25
N LYS A 38 -27.42 47.23 12.92
CA LYS A 38 -26.85 48.41 12.26
C LYS A 38 -27.79 49.61 12.37
N ASP A 39 -29.10 49.38 12.26
CA ASP A 39 -30.11 50.41 12.47
C ASP A 39 -30.07 50.93 13.93
N LEU A 40 -29.97 50.03 14.91
CA LEU A 40 -29.80 50.40 16.32
C LEU A 40 -28.48 51.16 16.60
N PHE A 41 -27.40 50.85 15.89
CA PHE A 41 -26.15 51.61 15.93
C PHE A 41 -26.28 53.01 15.30
N THR A 42 -27.14 53.19 14.29
CA THR A 42 -27.42 54.53 13.74
C THR A 42 -28.31 55.37 14.66
N GLU A 43 -29.30 54.74 15.29
CA GLU A 43 -30.18 55.36 16.28
C GLU A 43 -29.45 55.73 17.58
N PHE A 44 -28.29 55.13 17.85
CA PHE A 44 -27.40 55.48 18.97
C PHE A 44 -27.08 56.98 19.04
N LYS A 45 -27.02 57.67 17.88
CA LYS A 45 -26.74 59.12 17.80
C LYS A 45 -27.84 59.97 18.45
N ASN A 46 -29.07 59.45 18.51
CA ASN A 46 -30.26 60.14 19.01
C ASN A 46 -30.58 59.85 20.48
N VAL A 47 -29.71 59.10 21.19
CA VAL A 47 -29.92 58.73 22.60
C VAL A 47 -29.49 59.89 23.51
N GLU A 48 -30.24 60.13 24.59
CA GLU A 48 -29.92 61.14 25.61
C GLU A 48 -28.57 60.88 26.30
N PRO A 49 -27.76 61.91 26.63
CA PRO A 49 -26.41 61.74 27.20
C PRO A 49 -26.35 60.87 28.47
N SER A 50 -27.42 60.88 29.28
CA SER A 50 -27.54 60.09 30.51
C SER A 50 -27.71 58.58 30.25
N GLN A 51 -28.27 58.19 29.10
CA GLN A 51 -28.58 56.80 28.75
C GLN A 51 -27.60 56.18 27.74
N LYS A 52 -26.72 56.99 27.13
CA LYS A 52 -25.73 56.52 26.14
C LYS A 52 -24.81 55.41 26.66
N LYS A 53 -24.41 55.46 27.93
CA LYS A 53 -23.49 54.48 28.53
C LYS A 53 -24.14 53.10 28.64
N GLU A 54 -25.34 53.02 29.17
CA GLU A 54 -26.09 51.77 29.39
C GLU A 54 -26.58 51.17 28.06
N PHE A 55 -27.08 52.02 27.16
CA PHE A 55 -27.54 51.59 25.84
C PHE A 55 -26.37 51.05 24.99
N GLY A 56 -25.19 51.69 25.03
CA GLY A 56 -24.01 51.22 24.30
C GLY A 56 -23.46 49.88 24.81
N GLN A 57 -23.48 49.65 26.13
CA GLN A 57 -23.09 48.37 26.73
C GLN A 57 -24.06 47.25 26.32
N THR A 58 -25.36 47.53 26.39
CA THR A 58 -26.41 46.55 26.04
C THR A 58 -26.36 46.21 24.53
N LEU A 59 -26.08 47.19 23.68
CA LEU A 59 -25.95 46.99 22.23
C LEU A 59 -24.74 46.13 21.85
N ASN A 60 -23.59 46.36 22.48
CA ASN A 60 -22.42 45.50 22.30
C ASN A 60 -22.68 44.07 22.81
N THR A 61 -23.41 43.93 23.92
CA THR A 61 -23.80 42.62 24.47
C THR A 61 -24.69 41.86 23.48
N LEU A 62 -25.70 42.51 22.89
CA LEU A 62 -26.57 41.93 21.87
C LEU A 62 -25.77 41.48 20.63
N LYS A 63 -24.80 42.30 20.18
CA LYS A 63 -23.92 41.94 19.07
C LYS A 63 -23.11 40.68 19.36
N THR A 64 -22.43 40.62 20.51
CA THR A 64 -21.61 39.46 20.89
C THR A 64 -22.47 38.20 21.06
N LEU A 65 -23.67 38.33 21.63
CA LEU A 65 -24.61 37.20 21.76
C LEU A 65 -25.07 36.67 20.41
N ALA A 66 -25.41 37.55 19.46
CA ALA A 66 -25.82 37.13 18.12
C ALA A 66 -24.68 36.45 17.35
N GLU A 67 -23.45 36.97 17.45
CA GLU A 67 -22.25 36.36 16.85
C GLU A 67 -21.96 34.98 17.46
N THR A 68 -22.01 34.88 18.78
CA THR A 68 -21.79 33.61 19.50
C THR A 68 -22.84 32.58 19.12
N LYS A 69 -24.12 32.95 19.10
CA LYS A 69 -25.23 32.05 18.76
C LYS A 69 -25.13 31.50 17.34
N VAL A 70 -24.75 32.35 16.37
CA VAL A 70 -24.53 31.92 14.98
C VAL A 70 -23.36 30.94 14.90
N SER A 71 -22.27 31.20 15.62
CA SER A 71 -21.12 30.29 15.67
C SER A 71 -21.48 28.94 16.29
N GLU A 72 -22.21 28.93 17.42
CA GLU A 72 -22.69 27.73 18.09
C GLU A 72 -23.58 26.88 17.18
N LEU A 73 -24.56 27.51 16.51
CA LEU A 73 -25.49 26.81 15.61
C LEU A 73 -24.78 26.25 14.38
N ASN A 74 -23.81 26.97 13.80
CA ASN A 74 -23.02 26.47 12.68
C ASN A 74 -22.15 25.27 13.09
N ASN A 75 -21.45 25.35 14.23
CA ASN A 75 -20.63 24.25 14.74
C ASN A 75 -21.48 23.01 15.05
N HIS A 76 -22.66 23.20 15.64
CA HIS A 76 -23.58 22.10 15.92
C HIS A 76 -24.07 21.41 14.64
N LEU A 77 -24.44 22.18 13.61
CA LEU A 77 -24.89 21.64 12.34
C LEU A 77 -23.77 20.92 11.58
N GLU A 78 -22.55 21.46 11.56
CA GLU A 78 -21.39 20.83 10.91
C GLU A 78 -21.02 19.50 11.56
N ASN A 79 -20.98 19.45 12.90
CA ASN A 79 -20.70 18.23 13.65
C ASN A 79 -21.81 17.17 13.49
N SER A 80 -23.08 17.60 13.35
CA SER A 80 -24.20 16.68 13.15
C SER A 80 -24.16 15.97 11.79
N THR A 81 -23.69 16.64 10.73
CA THR A 81 -23.57 16.07 9.38
C THR A 81 -22.42 15.08 9.21
N GLN A 82 -21.44 15.08 10.13
CA GLN A 82 -20.27 14.21 10.02
C GLN A 82 -20.49 12.79 10.55
N SER A 83 -21.60 12.52 11.25
CA SER A 83 -21.80 11.23 11.90
C SER A 83 -22.71 10.29 11.10
N LYS A 84 -22.12 9.14 10.76
CA LYS A 84 -22.67 7.93 10.10
C LYS A 84 -22.38 7.79 8.61
N LYS A 85 -21.10 7.88 8.25
CA LYS A 85 -20.59 6.84 7.34
C LYS A 85 -20.74 5.52 8.08
N VAL A 86 -21.83 4.81 7.78
CA VAL A 86 -21.95 3.39 8.15
C VAL A 86 -20.87 2.69 7.35
N TYR A 87 -19.67 2.65 7.89
CA TYR A 87 -18.70 1.65 7.47
C TYR A 87 -19.40 0.32 7.77
N GLY A 88 -19.62 -0.48 6.74
CA GLY A 88 -20.15 -1.82 6.92
C GLY A 88 -19.20 -2.69 7.75
N ASP A 89 -19.33 -4.00 7.65
CA ASP A 89 -18.39 -4.90 8.29
C ASP A 89 -16.96 -4.71 7.74
N LEU A 90 -16.06 -4.15 8.55
CA LEU A 90 -14.65 -3.92 8.21
C LEU A 90 -13.85 -5.23 8.12
N THR A 91 -14.38 -6.34 8.63
CA THR A 91 -13.77 -7.67 8.51
C THR A 91 -14.15 -8.36 7.21
N ARG A 92 -15.09 -7.79 6.42
CA ARG A 92 -15.50 -8.36 5.14
C ARG A 92 -14.30 -8.42 4.20
N PRO A 93 -14.01 -9.59 3.61
CA PRO A 93 -12.94 -9.69 2.63
C PRO A 93 -13.20 -8.72 1.47
N GLY A 94 -12.17 -8.01 1.05
CA GLY A 94 -12.19 -7.20 -0.16
C GLY A 94 -12.30 -8.07 -1.41
N GLU A 95 -12.35 -7.43 -2.58
CA GLU A 95 -12.24 -8.16 -3.84
C GLU A 95 -10.89 -8.89 -3.89
N PRO A 96 -10.87 -10.20 -4.20
CA PRO A 96 -9.64 -10.97 -4.19
C PRO A 96 -8.72 -10.49 -5.31
N ILE A 97 -7.49 -10.15 -4.94
CA ILE A 97 -6.40 -9.98 -5.90
C ILE A 97 -5.62 -11.29 -5.89
N GLU A 98 -5.63 -12.00 -7.02
CA GLU A 98 -4.87 -13.25 -7.14
C GLU A 98 -3.37 -12.94 -7.16
N LEU A 99 -2.67 -13.38 -6.12
CA LEU A 99 -1.21 -13.36 -6.07
C LEU A 99 -0.67 -14.63 -6.71
N GLY A 100 0.30 -14.48 -7.60
CA GLY A 100 1.06 -15.61 -8.13
C GLY A 100 1.87 -16.30 -7.02
N THR A 101 2.21 -17.58 -7.25
CA THR A 101 3.05 -18.37 -6.34
C THR A 101 4.32 -18.84 -7.05
N ARG A 102 5.37 -19.13 -6.26
CA ARG A 102 6.62 -19.69 -6.77
C ARG A 102 6.50 -21.22 -6.88
N HIS A 103 7.11 -21.78 -7.92
CA HIS A 103 7.22 -23.23 -8.05
C HIS A 103 7.98 -23.85 -6.86
N PRO A 104 7.54 -24.98 -6.28
CA PRO A 104 8.20 -25.61 -5.14
C PRO A 104 9.69 -25.89 -5.34
N ILE A 105 10.08 -26.38 -6.53
CA ILE A 105 11.50 -26.61 -6.88
C ILE A 105 12.31 -25.30 -6.77
N SER A 106 11.76 -24.16 -7.19
CA SER A 106 12.44 -22.87 -7.08
C SER A 106 12.59 -22.42 -5.63
N ILE A 107 11.63 -22.73 -4.76
CA ILE A 107 11.71 -22.43 -3.33
C ILE A 107 12.86 -23.23 -2.71
N VAL A 108 12.88 -24.55 -2.92
CA VAL A 108 13.93 -25.43 -2.38
C VAL A 108 15.30 -25.09 -2.96
N LYS A 109 15.39 -24.86 -4.27
CA LYS A 109 16.63 -24.42 -4.95
C LYS A 109 17.19 -23.15 -4.29
N ASN A 110 16.34 -22.15 -4.06
CA ASN A 110 16.77 -20.89 -3.46
C ASN A 110 17.18 -21.05 -1.99
N GLN A 111 16.53 -21.96 -1.23
CA GLN A 111 16.96 -22.29 0.13
C GLN A 111 18.35 -22.93 0.16
N ILE A 112 18.62 -23.87 -0.75
CA ILE A 112 19.95 -24.50 -0.87
C ILE A 112 21.00 -23.43 -1.23
N ILE A 113 20.71 -22.59 -2.23
CA ILE A 113 21.60 -21.48 -2.64
C ILE A 113 21.89 -20.55 -1.47
N ASP A 114 20.86 -20.16 -0.70
CA ASP A 114 21.01 -19.26 0.45
C ASP A 114 21.96 -19.85 1.51
N VAL A 115 21.82 -21.14 1.84
CA VAL A 115 22.71 -21.82 2.80
C VAL A 115 24.17 -21.78 2.34
N PHE A 116 24.46 -22.15 1.10
CA PHE A 116 25.83 -22.23 0.59
C PHE A 116 26.47 -20.85 0.36
N SER A 117 25.67 -19.87 -0.08
CA SER A 117 26.16 -18.49 -0.28
C SER A 117 26.64 -17.86 1.03
N ARG A 118 25.97 -18.15 2.16
CA ARG A 118 26.39 -17.71 3.50
C ARG A 118 27.73 -18.31 3.95
N ILE A 119 28.12 -19.46 3.39
CA ILE A 119 29.39 -20.15 3.68
C ILE A 119 30.49 -19.72 2.69
N GLY A 120 30.16 -18.82 1.75
CA GLY A 120 31.11 -18.27 0.77
C GLY A 120 31.27 -19.10 -0.51
N PHE A 121 30.28 -19.92 -0.86
CA PHE A 121 30.20 -20.54 -2.18
C PHE A 121 29.56 -19.59 -3.19
N THR A 122 30.11 -19.55 -4.40
CA THR A 122 29.52 -18.84 -5.54
C THR A 122 28.58 -19.77 -6.33
N ILE A 123 27.77 -19.19 -7.21
CA ILE A 123 26.90 -19.95 -8.11
C ILE A 123 27.58 -20.00 -9.48
N SER A 124 27.63 -21.20 -10.07
CA SER A 124 28.09 -21.42 -11.43
C SER A 124 26.96 -22.02 -12.26
N GLU A 125 26.79 -21.52 -13.47
CA GLU A 125 25.80 -22.02 -14.43
C GLU A 125 26.51 -22.39 -15.73
N GLY A 126 25.89 -23.29 -16.48
CA GLY A 126 26.40 -23.74 -17.76
C GLY A 126 25.30 -24.34 -18.63
N PRO A 127 25.62 -24.71 -19.87
CA PRO A 127 24.64 -25.12 -20.86
C PRO A 127 23.95 -26.44 -20.47
N GLU A 128 22.72 -26.62 -20.94
CA GLU A 128 21.93 -27.85 -20.75
C GLU A 128 22.25 -28.93 -21.80
N ILE A 129 22.72 -28.50 -22.98
CA ILE A 129 23.27 -29.36 -24.02
C ILE A 129 24.80 -29.32 -23.86
N GLU A 130 25.41 -30.50 -23.75
CA GLU A 130 26.84 -30.68 -23.53
C GLU A 130 27.45 -31.63 -24.56
N ASP A 131 28.76 -31.52 -24.73
CA ASP A 131 29.57 -32.49 -25.46
C ASP A 131 29.95 -33.69 -24.57
N ASP A 132 30.38 -34.79 -25.19
CA ASP A 132 30.85 -35.99 -24.48
C ASP A 132 32.01 -35.70 -23.52
N TRP A 133 32.91 -34.78 -23.88
CA TRP A 133 34.08 -34.46 -23.06
C TRP A 133 33.69 -33.92 -21.69
N HIS A 134 32.85 -32.88 -21.65
CA HIS A 134 32.46 -32.22 -20.40
C HIS A 134 31.45 -33.02 -19.59
N ASN A 135 30.56 -33.78 -20.24
CA ASN A 135 29.57 -34.59 -19.51
C ASN A 135 30.15 -35.94 -19.04
N PHE A 136 31.17 -36.50 -19.69
CA PHE A 136 31.70 -37.82 -19.32
C PHE A 136 33.23 -37.89 -19.22
N THR A 137 33.95 -37.62 -20.30
CA THR A 137 35.39 -37.94 -20.38
C THR A 137 36.21 -37.22 -19.30
N ALA A 138 35.96 -35.92 -19.07
CA ALA A 138 36.62 -35.12 -18.05
C ALA A 138 36.30 -35.55 -16.61
N LEU A 139 35.25 -36.35 -16.42
CA LEU A 139 34.85 -36.94 -15.14
C LEU A 139 35.39 -38.37 -14.96
N ASN A 140 36.36 -38.77 -15.80
CA ASN A 140 37.00 -40.08 -15.76
C ASN A 140 36.02 -41.24 -16.04
N LEU A 141 35.00 -40.99 -16.86
CA LEU A 141 34.07 -42.01 -17.36
C LEU A 141 34.53 -42.41 -18.77
N PRO A 142 35.10 -43.60 -19.03
CA PRO A 142 35.55 -43.99 -20.38
C PRO A 142 34.39 -44.28 -21.34
N GLU A 143 34.65 -44.38 -22.65
CA GLU A 143 33.63 -44.62 -23.70
C GLU A 143 32.75 -45.86 -23.44
N TYR A 144 33.34 -46.92 -22.89
CA TYR A 144 32.67 -48.19 -22.60
C TYR A 144 31.93 -48.19 -21.24
N HIS A 145 31.86 -47.04 -20.56
CA HIS A 145 31.23 -46.95 -19.26
C HIS A 145 29.70 -47.04 -19.39
N PRO A 146 29.00 -47.87 -18.58
CA PRO A 146 27.54 -48.03 -18.65
C PRO A 146 26.75 -46.72 -18.58
N ALA A 147 27.24 -45.73 -17.82
CA ALA A 147 26.62 -44.41 -17.74
C ALA A 147 26.58 -43.61 -19.08
N ARG A 148 27.33 -44.04 -20.11
CA ARG A 148 27.27 -43.47 -21.46
C ARG A 148 26.29 -44.19 -22.37
N ASP A 149 25.63 -45.23 -21.88
CA ASP A 149 24.69 -46.01 -22.68
C ASP A 149 23.57 -45.09 -23.21
N MET A 150 23.21 -45.31 -24.47
CA MET A 150 22.14 -44.60 -25.15
C MET A 150 20.78 -44.84 -24.52
N GLN A 151 20.65 -45.92 -23.74
CA GLN A 151 19.42 -46.21 -23.01
C GLN A 151 19.13 -45.15 -21.94
N ASP A 152 20.16 -44.60 -21.29
CA ASP A 152 19.99 -43.69 -20.14
C ASP A 152 20.21 -42.20 -20.48
N THR A 153 20.84 -41.91 -21.63
CA THR A 153 21.24 -40.56 -22.04
C THR A 153 20.56 -40.09 -23.32
N PHE A 154 20.03 -38.86 -23.33
CA PHE A 154 19.45 -38.26 -24.52
C PHE A 154 20.53 -37.64 -25.43
N PHE A 155 20.85 -38.34 -26.52
CA PHE A 155 21.71 -37.83 -27.57
C PHE A 155 20.91 -36.99 -28.59
N VAL A 156 21.42 -35.79 -28.90
CA VAL A 156 20.83 -34.84 -29.85
C VAL A 156 21.48 -35.00 -31.24
N GLU A 157 22.79 -35.22 -31.27
CA GLU A 157 23.56 -35.44 -32.50
C GLU A 157 24.66 -36.48 -32.24
N LYS A 158 25.02 -37.25 -33.27
CA LYS A 158 26.15 -38.17 -33.25
C LYS A 158 27.24 -37.68 -34.20
N ASN A 159 28.47 -37.61 -33.71
CA ASN A 159 29.67 -37.12 -34.42
C ASN A 159 29.66 -35.62 -34.84
N PRO A 160 30.11 -34.69 -33.98
CA PRO A 160 30.53 -34.92 -32.59
C PRO A 160 29.31 -35.26 -31.72
N ASP A 161 29.52 -36.09 -30.70
CA ASP A 161 28.44 -36.50 -29.81
C ASP A 161 28.00 -35.33 -28.94
N MET A 162 26.74 -34.93 -29.14
CA MET A 162 26.06 -33.85 -28.42
C MET A 162 24.86 -34.43 -27.70
N LEU A 163 24.69 -34.11 -26.42
CA LEU A 163 23.69 -34.72 -25.56
C LEU A 163 23.10 -33.73 -24.55
N LEU A 164 21.92 -34.04 -24.02
CA LEU A 164 21.38 -33.33 -22.87
C LEU A 164 22.10 -33.80 -21.61
N ARG A 165 22.65 -32.86 -20.82
CA ARG A 165 23.48 -33.21 -19.67
C ARG A 165 22.73 -34.08 -18.66
N THR A 166 23.41 -35.10 -18.16
CA THR A 166 22.85 -36.06 -17.17
C THR A 166 23.00 -35.59 -15.73
N HIS A 167 23.89 -34.64 -15.50
CA HIS A 167 24.24 -34.03 -14.22
C HIS A 167 24.88 -32.66 -14.44
N THR A 168 24.98 -31.83 -13.40
CA THR A 168 25.60 -30.49 -13.49
C THR A 168 27.12 -30.50 -13.28
N SER A 169 27.75 -31.67 -13.19
CA SER A 169 29.22 -31.80 -13.08
C SER A 169 29.97 -31.21 -14.29
N SER A 170 29.34 -31.15 -15.47
CA SER A 170 29.93 -30.50 -16.65
C SER A 170 30.24 -29.02 -16.41
N VAL A 171 29.38 -28.32 -15.65
CA VAL A 171 29.59 -26.92 -15.25
C VAL A 171 30.81 -26.80 -14.35
N GLN A 172 31.06 -27.79 -13.48
CA GLN A 172 32.22 -27.79 -12.60
C GLN A 172 33.52 -27.92 -13.40
N ILE A 173 33.57 -28.82 -14.40
CA ILE A 173 34.70 -28.95 -15.32
C ILE A 173 34.98 -27.61 -16.01
N ARG A 174 33.97 -27.04 -16.67
CA ARG A 174 34.08 -25.74 -17.37
C ARG A 174 34.54 -24.63 -16.44
N TYR A 175 34.07 -24.63 -15.19
CA TYR A 175 34.49 -23.64 -14.20
C TYR A 175 35.97 -23.81 -13.84
N MET A 176 36.44 -25.05 -13.62
CA MET A 176 37.84 -25.35 -13.29
C MET A 176 38.80 -25.10 -14.45
N GLU A 177 38.37 -25.25 -15.71
CA GLU A 177 39.19 -24.91 -16.88
C GLU A 177 39.47 -23.42 -16.99
N ASN A 178 38.50 -22.59 -16.60
CA ASN A 178 38.56 -21.14 -16.72
C ASN A 178 39.01 -20.41 -15.44
N ASN A 179 39.10 -21.11 -14.30
CA ASN A 179 39.41 -20.51 -13.00
C ASN A 179 40.48 -21.32 -12.27
N LYS A 180 41.34 -20.62 -11.50
CA LYS A 180 42.37 -21.27 -10.67
C LYS A 180 41.89 -21.45 -9.23
N PRO A 181 42.37 -22.48 -8.51
CA PRO A 181 42.12 -22.62 -7.08
C PRO A 181 42.53 -21.39 -6.26
N PRO A 182 41.85 -21.10 -5.13
CA PRO A 182 40.77 -21.88 -4.51
C PRO A 182 39.40 -21.70 -5.21
N ILE A 183 38.68 -22.81 -5.43
CA ILE A 183 37.35 -22.84 -6.06
C ILE A 183 36.32 -23.28 -5.02
N ARG A 184 35.23 -22.51 -4.87
CA ARG A 184 34.07 -22.83 -4.02
C ARG A 184 32.80 -22.44 -4.76
N THR A 185 32.20 -23.38 -5.48
CA THR A 185 31.02 -23.10 -6.30
C THR A 185 29.95 -24.19 -6.11
N ILE A 186 28.69 -23.80 -6.27
CA ILE A 186 27.56 -24.71 -6.45
C ILE A 186 26.98 -24.53 -7.86
N SER A 187 26.51 -25.62 -8.46
CA SER A 187 26.01 -25.62 -9.85
C SER A 187 24.57 -26.16 -9.92
N PRO A 188 23.56 -25.39 -9.49
CA PRO A 188 22.17 -25.81 -9.61
C PRO A 188 21.72 -25.74 -11.09
N GLY A 189 21.00 -26.74 -11.57
CA GLY A 189 20.57 -26.76 -12.96
C GLY A 189 19.66 -27.94 -13.29
N ARG A 190 18.99 -27.86 -14.44
CA ARG A 190 18.19 -28.96 -14.98
C ARG A 190 19.10 -30.04 -15.54
N VAL A 191 18.68 -31.29 -15.42
CA VAL A 191 19.36 -32.48 -15.92
C VAL A 191 18.33 -33.38 -16.58
N PHE A 192 18.80 -34.26 -17.46
CA PHE A 192 17.94 -35.10 -18.28
C PHE A 192 18.44 -36.54 -18.25
N ARG A 193 17.52 -37.47 -18.02
CA ARG A 193 17.78 -38.91 -18.05
C ARG A 193 16.64 -39.61 -18.74
N ASN A 194 16.97 -40.58 -19.58
CA ASN A 194 15.99 -41.39 -20.26
C ASN A 194 15.63 -42.58 -19.36
N GLU A 195 14.79 -42.33 -18.36
CA GLU A 195 14.30 -43.35 -17.43
C GLU A 195 12.77 -43.49 -17.56
N ASP A 196 12.26 -44.69 -17.30
CA ASP A 196 10.82 -44.92 -17.26
C ASP A 196 10.17 -44.01 -16.22
N ILE A 197 9.16 -43.24 -16.64
CA ILE A 197 8.46 -42.30 -15.76
C ILE A 197 7.56 -43.09 -14.81
N SER A 198 7.98 -43.18 -13.55
CA SER A 198 7.22 -43.81 -12.46
C SER A 198 7.13 -42.87 -11.26
N ALA A 199 6.23 -43.16 -10.32
CA ALA A 199 6.10 -42.39 -9.08
C ALA A 199 7.36 -42.42 -8.18
N ARG A 200 8.34 -43.28 -8.50
CA ARG A 200 9.63 -43.41 -7.80
C ARG A 200 10.82 -42.95 -8.64
N SER A 201 10.60 -42.57 -9.90
CA SER A 201 11.66 -42.06 -10.77
C SER A 201 11.95 -40.63 -10.29
N HIS A 202 13.12 -40.45 -9.67
CA HIS A 202 13.58 -39.22 -9.02
C HIS A 202 14.63 -38.51 -9.85
#